data_AF-A0A942Z7J9-F1
#
_entry.id   AF-A0A942Z7J9-F1
#
_cell.length_a   1.000
_cell.length_b   1.000
_cell.length_c   1.000
_cell.angle_alpha   90.00
_cell.angle_beta   90.00
_cell.angle_gamma   90.00
#
_symmetry.space_group_name_H-M   'P 1'
#
loop_
_entity.id
_entity.type
_entity.pdbx_description
1 polymer ?
#
loop_
_entity_poly.entity_id
_entity_poly.type
_entity_poly.pdbx_seq_one_letter_code
_entity_poly.pdbx_strand_id
1 'polypeptide(L)'
;MIKSEDMNKKNYMYLYCVNCEEEGIYFIDDMEQDCFIKCNNCSKEIADVWCEDCGMGGPFVENLENKPHSWKCPDCNRGYSLSDDFYSNPFTLYRGNQVPKEIIESIDKRFKKKKKGLFGLLKRK
;
A
#
# COMPACT_ATOMS: atom_id res chain seq x y z
N MET A 1 17.53 7.50 -1.56
CA MET A 1 16.65 7.52 -0.36
C MET A 1 15.64 8.64 -0.53
N ILE A 2 14.34 8.35 -0.38
CA ILE A 2 13.28 9.38 -0.37
C ILE A 2 13.51 10.25 0.89
N LYS A 3 13.44 11.58 0.76
CA LYS A 3 13.63 12.48 1.91
C LYS A 3 12.42 12.40 2.84
N SER A 4 12.62 12.55 4.15
CA SER A 4 11.52 12.45 5.13
C SER A 4 10.41 13.48 4.88
N GLU A 5 10.76 14.66 4.35
CA GLU A 5 9.82 15.70 3.95
C GLU A 5 8.82 15.24 2.87
N ASP A 6 9.26 14.37 1.95
CA ASP A 6 8.42 13.85 0.88
C ASP A 6 7.48 12.75 1.41
N MET A 7 7.96 11.88 2.30
CA MET A 7 7.14 10.83 2.92
C MET A 7 5.98 11.40 3.74
N ASN A 8 6.16 12.54 4.39
CA ASN A 8 5.13 13.15 5.23
C ASN A 8 3.94 13.70 4.42
N LYS A 9 4.11 13.96 3.11
CA LYS A 9 3.05 14.48 2.24
C LYS A 9 2.26 13.38 1.53
N LYS A 10 2.80 12.17 1.47
CA LYS A 10 2.18 11.03 0.80
C LYS A 10 1.12 10.35 1.66
N ASN A 11 0.24 9.63 0.99
CA ASN A 11 -0.55 8.59 1.62
C ASN A 11 0.36 7.40 1.96
N TYR A 12 -0.12 6.52 2.85
CA TYR A 12 0.64 5.35 3.26
C TYR A 12 -0.31 4.18 3.48
N MET A 13 0.20 2.99 3.22
CA MET A 13 -0.53 1.74 3.37
C MET A 13 0.33 0.74 4.14
N TYR A 14 -0.32 -0.10 4.93
CA TYR A 14 0.32 -1.22 5.61
C TYR A 14 0.24 -2.45 4.73
N LEU A 15 1.32 -3.23 4.71
CA LEU A 15 1.36 -4.50 3.99
C LEU A 15 2.19 -5.51 4.75
N TYR A 16 1.67 -6.72 4.88
CA TYR A 16 2.38 -7.83 5.50
C TYR A 16 3.33 -8.50 4.51
N CYS A 17 4.61 -8.60 4.87
CA CYS A 17 5.58 -9.32 4.06
C CYS A 17 5.72 -10.76 4.55
N VAL A 18 5.18 -11.71 3.79
CA VAL A 18 5.19 -13.15 4.15
C VAL A 18 6.59 -13.73 4.38
N ASN A 19 7.61 -13.28 3.65
CA ASN A 19 8.99 -13.74 3.84
C ASN A 19 9.64 -13.18 5.11
N CYS A 20 9.17 -12.03 5.58
CA CYS A 20 9.70 -11.35 6.76
C CYS A 20 8.86 -11.61 8.01
N GLU A 21 7.67 -12.18 7.84
CA GLU A 21 6.65 -12.38 8.85
C GLU A 21 6.27 -11.12 9.65
N GLU A 22 6.41 -9.95 9.02
CA GLU A 22 6.22 -8.63 9.66
C GLU A 22 5.44 -7.67 8.75
N GLU A 23 4.69 -6.77 9.38
CA GLU A 23 4.07 -5.62 8.70
C GLU A 23 5.12 -4.56 8.34
N GLY A 24 4.97 -3.99 7.15
CA GLY A 24 5.70 -2.82 6.69
C GLY A 24 4.77 -1.70 6.23
N ILE A 25 5.37 -0.57 5.90
CA ILE A 25 4.69 0.61 5.38
C ILE A 25 5.28 0.97 4.02
N TYR A 26 4.43 1.23 3.04
CA TYR A 26 4.82 1.82 1.77
C TYR A 26 4.04 3.12 1.54
N PHE A 27 4.63 4.04 0.78
CA PHE A 27 4.09 5.38 0.57
C PHE A 27 3.61 5.55 -0.87
N ILE A 28 2.39 6.04 -1.02
CA ILE A 28 1.69 6.18 -2.30
C ILE A 28 1.12 7.58 -2.44
N ASP A 29 0.98 8.03 -3.69
CA ASP A 29 0.40 9.34 -3.97
C ASP A 29 -1.13 9.21 -4.03
N ASP A 30 -1.63 8.19 -4.72
CA ASP A 30 -3.04 7.83 -4.80
C ASP A 30 -3.31 6.50 -4.08
N MET A 31 -4.44 6.38 -3.37
CA MET A 31 -4.86 5.11 -2.73
C MET A 31 -5.61 4.18 -3.69
N GLU A 32 -5.97 4.67 -4.87
CA GLU A 32 -6.72 3.94 -5.90
C GLU A 32 -5.80 3.50 -7.06
N GLN A 33 -4.47 3.54 -6.86
CA GLN A 33 -3.49 3.16 -7.88
C GLN A 33 -2.98 1.73 -7.71
N ASP A 34 -2.60 1.12 -8.83
CA ASP A 34 -1.90 -0.16 -8.84
C ASP A 34 -0.46 0.00 -8.35
N CYS A 35 -0.04 -0.91 -7.48
CA CYS A 35 1.25 -0.84 -6.79
C CYS A 35 2.05 -2.14 -6.98
N PHE A 36 3.17 -2.05 -7.71
CA PHE A 36 4.23 -3.04 -7.62
C PHE A 36 5.16 -2.68 -6.46
N ILE A 37 5.33 -3.57 -5.50
CA ILE A 37 5.97 -3.29 -4.21
C ILE A 37 7.12 -4.27 -3.99
N LYS A 38 8.26 -3.76 -3.55
CA LYS A 38 9.43 -4.56 -3.18
C LYS A 38 9.80 -4.36 -1.71
N CYS A 39 9.91 -5.46 -0.98
CA CYS A 39 10.37 -5.44 0.41
C CYS A 39 11.82 -4.99 0.50
N ASN A 40 12.08 -3.91 1.25
CA ASN A 40 13.42 -3.38 1.44
C ASN A 40 14.34 -4.33 2.23
N ASN A 41 13.77 -5.29 2.96
CA ASN A 41 14.55 -6.25 3.77
C ASN A 41 14.88 -7.54 3.02
N CYS A 42 13.90 -8.19 2.40
CA CYS A 42 14.07 -9.51 1.77
C CYS A 42 13.95 -9.51 0.25
N SER A 43 13.72 -8.34 -0.37
CA SER A 43 13.49 -8.19 -1.82
C SER A 43 12.27 -8.92 -2.39
N LYS A 44 11.40 -9.49 -1.54
CA LYS A 44 10.13 -10.08 -1.99
C LYS A 44 9.30 -9.04 -2.74
N GLU A 45 8.84 -9.45 -3.90
CA GLU A 45 7.96 -8.68 -4.78
C GLU A 45 6.50 -9.01 -4.47
N ILE A 46 5.68 -7.97 -4.43
CA ILE A 46 4.25 -8.02 -4.10
C ILE A 46 3.55 -7.08 -5.08
N ALA A 47 2.37 -7.44 -5.56
CA ALA A 47 1.53 -6.57 -6.36
C ALA A 47 0.19 -6.41 -5.66
N ASP A 48 -0.21 -5.16 -5.45
CA ASP A 48 -1.48 -4.76 -4.85
C ASP A 48 -2.17 -3.85 -5.87
N VAL A 49 -3.40 -4.20 -6.26
CA VAL A 49 -4.00 -3.67 -7.49
C VAL A 49 -5.46 -3.30 -7.23
N TRP A 50 -5.90 -2.20 -7.83
CA TRP A 50 -7.16 -1.56 -7.52
C TRP A 50 -8.26 -1.91 -8.52
N CYS A 51 -9.43 -2.27 -8.00
CA CYS A 51 -10.63 -2.46 -8.82
C CYS A 51 -11.51 -1.21 -8.73
N GLU A 52 -11.56 -0.41 -9.80
CA GLU A 52 -12.43 0.78 -9.87
C GLU A 52 -13.92 0.44 -9.72
N ASP A 53 -14.36 -0.69 -10.29
CA ASP A 53 -15.77 -1.11 -10.23
C ASP A 53 -16.23 -1.49 -8.82
N CYS A 54 -15.35 -2.12 -8.04
CA CYS A 54 -15.65 -2.57 -6.68
C CYS A 54 -15.25 -1.54 -5.62
N GLY A 55 -14.41 -0.56 -5.97
CA GLY A 55 -13.83 0.39 -5.03
C GLY A 55 -12.97 -0.30 -3.97
N MET A 56 -12.20 -1.31 -4.36
CA MET A 56 -11.36 -2.09 -3.45
C MET A 56 -10.01 -2.44 -4.09
N GLY A 57 -8.97 -2.42 -3.25
CA GLY A 57 -7.64 -2.91 -3.59
C GLY A 57 -7.43 -4.30 -3.01
N GLY A 58 -6.61 -5.09 -3.68
CA GLY A 58 -6.24 -6.39 -3.16
C GLY A 58 -4.98 -6.96 -3.80
N PRO A 59 -4.41 -7.99 -3.15
CA PRO A 59 -3.26 -8.69 -3.68
C PRO A 59 -3.59 -9.30 -5.04
N PHE A 60 -2.71 -9.05 -6.01
CA PHE A 60 -2.99 -9.32 -7.41
C PHE A 60 -2.91 -10.82 -7.77
N VAL A 61 -1.85 -11.54 -7.36
CA VAL A 61 -1.65 -12.98 -7.62
C VAL A 61 -0.71 -13.65 -6.62
N GLU A 62 -0.73 -14.99 -6.58
CA GLU A 62 0.20 -15.83 -5.81
C GLU A 62 1.61 -15.89 -6.43
N ASN A 63 1.76 -15.76 -7.76
CA ASN A 63 3.04 -15.83 -8.46
C ASN A 63 3.27 -14.69 -9.47
N LEU A 64 4.30 -13.88 -9.22
CA LEU A 64 4.73 -12.76 -10.05
C LEU A 64 5.89 -13.08 -11.01
N GLU A 65 6.39 -14.33 -11.02
CA GLU A 65 7.54 -14.75 -11.84
C GLU A 65 7.35 -14.45 -13.34
N ASN A 66 6.13 -14.61 -13.83
CA ASN A 66 5.79 -14.38 -15.24
C ASN A 66 5.38 -12.94 -15.56
N LYS A 67 5.40 -12.03 -14.57
CA LYS A 67 5.01 -10.61 -14.73
C LYS A 67 3.74 -10.42 -15.58
N PRO A 68 2.60 -11.02 -15.15
CA PRO A 68 1.33 -10.93 -15.88
C PRO A 68 0.91 -9.47 -16.14
N HIS A 69 0.41 -9.19 -17.34
CA HIS A 69 -0.05 -7.85 -17.74
C HIS A 69 -1.55 -7.61 -17.47
N SER A 70 -2.22 -8.54 -16.80
CA SER A 70 -3.67 -8.44 -16.54
C SER A 70 -4.05 -9.05 -15.21
N TRP A 71 -4.92 -8.36 -14.48
CA TRP A 71 -5.59 -8.90 -13.29
C TRP A 71 -6.97 -9.42 -13.63
N LYS A 72 -7.52 -10.26 -12.76
CA LYS A 72 -8.96 -10.50 -12.68
C LYS A 72 -9.45 -10.28 -11.25
N CYS A 73 -10.46 -9.42 -11.10
CA CYS A 73 -11.01 -9.11 -9.79
C CYS A 73 -11.65 -10.35 -9.16
N PRO A 74 -11.29 -10.70 -7.91
CA PRO A 74 -11.92 -11.84 -7.23
C PRO A 74 -13.43 -11.58 -6.98
N ASP A 75 -13.82 -10.33 -6.79
CA ASP A 75 -15.20 -9.97 -6.41
C ASP A 75 -16.11 -9.84 -7.66
N CYS A 76 -15.77 -8.96 -8.60
CA CYS A 76 -16.61 -8.73 -9.78
C CYS A 76 -16.24 -9.57 -11.00
N ASN A 77 -15.14 -10.35 -10.94
CA ASN A 77 -14.65 -11.19 -12.04
C ASN A 77 -14.29 -10.45 -13.34
N ARG A 78 -14.24 -9.11 -13.33
CA ARG A 78 -13.77 -8.34 -14.48
C ARG A 78 -12.26 -8.41 -14.57
N GLY A 79 -11.78 -8.57 -15.80
CA GLY A 79 -10.37 -8.48 -16.12
C GLY A 79 -10.00 -7.06 -16.49
N TYR A 80 -8.82 -6.61 -16.09
CA TYR A 80 -8.25 -5.35 -16.56
C TYR A 80 -6.76 -5.48 -16.79
N SER A 81 -6.25 -4.64 -17.68
CA SER A 81 -4.84 -4.61 -18.06
C SER A 81 -4.07 -3.72 -17.09
N LEU A 82 -2.91 -4.20 -16.65
CA LEU A 82 -1.92 -3.38 -15.97
C LEU A 82 -1.19 -2.50 -16.98
N SER A 83 -0.59 -1.40 -16.50
CA SER A 83 0.28 -0.58 -17.34
C SER A 83 1.54 -1.34 -17.76
N ASP A 84 2.06 -1.03 -18.95
CA ASP A 84 3.28 -1.66 -19.48
C ASP A 84 4.50 -1.44 -18.59
N ASP A 85 4.50 -0.36 -17.80
CA ASP A 85 5.57 0.03 -16.89
C ASP A 85 5.33 -0.41 -15.44
N PHE A 86 4.26 -1.16 -15.14
CA PHE A 86 3.88 -1.55 -13.78
C PHE A 86 5.03 -2.15 -12.97
N TYR A 87 5.85 -3.01 -13.59
CA TYR A 87 6.98 -3.67 -12.95
C TYR A 87 8.29 -2.86 -12.93
N SER A 88 8.32 -1.69 -13.56
CA SER A 88 9.56 -0.94 -13.82
C SER A 88 9.97 -0.04 -12.64
N ASN A 89 9.02 0.38 -11.80
CA ASN A 89 9.28 1.30 -10.71
C ASN A 89 8.60 0.83 -9.41
N PRO A 90 9.20 -0.14 -8.69
CA PRO A 90 8.59 -0.67 -7.48
C PRO A 90 8.56 0.36 -6.35
N PHE A 91 7.41 0.46 -5.68
CA PHE A 91 7.30 1.07 -4.37
C PHE A 91 8.13 0.28 -3.36
N THR A 92 8.74 0.99 -2.42
CA THR A 92 9.55 0.36 -1.37
C THR A 92 8.71 0.13 -0.13
N LEU A 93 8.66 -1.11 0.34
CA LEU A 93 8.07 -1.47 1.64
C LEU A 93 9.14 -1.37 2.72
N TYR A 94 8.96 -0.40 3.63
CA TYR A 94 9.84 -0.13 4.75
C TYR A 94 9.31 -0.77 6.03
N ARG A 95 10.19 -1.37 6.82
CA ARG A 95 9.87 -1.78 8.20
C ARG A 95 9.82 -0.56 9.12
N GLY A 96 9.13 -0.68 10.25
CA GLY A 96 8.99 0.43 11.20
C GLY A 96 10.32 1.02 11.69
N ASN A 97 11.36 0.21 11.84
CA ASN A 97 12.71 0.66 12.20
C ASN A 97 13.49 1.31 11.05
N GLN A 98 13.04 1.16 9.80
CA GLN A 98 13.62 1.75 8.59
C GLN A 98 12.94 3.08 8.22
N VAL A 99 11.79 3.37 8.83
CA VAL A 99 11.09 4.64 8.66
C VAL A 99 11.56 5.64 9.73
N PRO A 100 11.89 6.89 9.36
CA PRO A 100 12.25 7.91 10.35
C PRO A 100 11.16 8.08 11.41
N LYS A 101 11.56 8.18 12.69
CA LYS A 101 10.64 8.24 13.84
C LYS A 101 9.60 9.36 13.72
N GLU A 102 10.01 10.52 13.21
CA GLU A 102 9.13 11.68 12.95
C GLU A 102 7.95 11.36 12.02
N ILE A 103 8.14 10.45 11.06
CA ILE A 103 7.10 10.00 10.14
C ILE A 103 6.14 9.03 10.85
N ILE A 104 6.68 8.08 11.61
CA ILE A 104 5.87 7.15 12.42
C ILE A 104 4.99 7.92 13.41
N GLU A 105 5.53 8.92 14.09
CA GLU A 105 4.76 9.77 15.01
C GLU A 105 3.67 10.58 14.29
N SER A 106 3.93 11.05 13.07
CA SER A 106 2.96 11.75 12.23
C SER A 106 1.79 10.84 11.85
N ILE A 107 2.11 9.60 11.43
CA ILE A 107 1.16 8.53 11.12
C ILE A 107 0.28 8.23 12.34
N ASP A 108 0.88 8.00 13.51
CA ASP A 108 0.16 7.71 14.75
C ASP A 108 -0.78 8.85 15.17
N LYS A 109 -0.33 10.11 15.04
CA LYS A 109 -1.13 11.29 15.33
C LYS A 109 -2.35 11.37 14.40
N ARG A 110 -2.18 11.12 13.10
CA ARG A 110 -3.29 11.08 12.13
C ARG A 110 -4.30 9.99 12.47
N PHE A 111 -3.82 8.80 12.82
CA PHE A 111 -4.68 7.68 13.22
C PHE A 111 -5.50 7.99 14.48
N LYS A 112 -4.85 8.53 15.53
CA LYS A 112 -5.52 8.97 16.76
C LYS A 112 -6.56 10.06 16.50
N LYS A 113 -6.28 11.01 15.59
CA LYS A 113 -7.23 12.07 15.19
C LYS A 113 -8.45 11.50 14.46
N LYS A 114 -8.25 10.57 13.51
CA LYS A 114 -9.35 9.87 12.81
C LYS A 114 -10.27 9.13 13.79
N LYS A 115 -9.70 8.40 14.78
CA LYS A 115 -10.49 7.76 15.84
C LYS A 115 -11.33 8.77 16.62
N LYS A 116 -10.75 9.89 17.08
CA LYS A 116 -11.49 10.93 17.82
C LYS A 116 -12.62 11.56 16.99
N GLY A 117 -12.44 11.74 15.67
CA GLY A 117 -13.49 12.24 14.77
C GLY A 117 -14.65 11.26 14.60
N LEU A 118 -14.34 9.95 14.47
CA LEU A 118 -15.36 8.90 14.34
C LEU A 118 -16.20 8.76 15.62
N PHE A 119 -15.57 8.83 16.80
CA PHE A 119 -16.29 8.82 18.09
C PHE A 119 -17.05 10.12 18.38
N GLY A 120 -16.68 11.25 17.75
CA GLY A 120 -17.41 12.52 17.85
C GLY A 120 -18.70 12.56 17.02
N LEU A 121 -18.75 11.80 15.92
CA LEU A 121 -19.95 11.63 15.07
C LEU A 121 -20.96 10.63 15.66
N LEU A 122 -20.50 9.64 16.41
CA LEU A 122 -21.37 8.65 17.08
C LEU A 122 -22.06 9.17 18.36
N LYS A 123 -21.71 10.37 18.85
CA LYS A 123 -22.38 11.02 19.99
C LYS A 123 -23.40 12.11 19.60
N ARG A 124 -23.74 12.22 18.31
CA ARG A 124 -24.85 13.05 17.81
C ARG A 124 -25.95 12.15 17.23
N LYS A 125 -26.53 11.31 18.08
CA LYS A 125 -27.87 10.73 17.90
C LYS A 125 -28.55 10.71 19.26
#